data_AF-A0A949G9U0-F1
#
_entry.id   AF-A0A949G9U0-F1
#
_cell.length_a   1.000
_cell.length_b   1.000
_cell.length_c   1.000
_cell.angle_alpha   90.00
_cell.angle_beta   90.00
_cell.angle_gamma   90.00
#
_symmetry.space_group_name_H-M   'P 1'
#
loop_
_entity.id
_entity.type
_entity.pdbx_description
1 polymer ?
#
loop_
_entity_poly.entity_id
_entity_poly.type
_entity_poly.pdbx_seq_one_letter_code
_entity_poly.pdbx_strand_id
1 'polypeptide(L)'
;MPRVPDLHRLVYEAAKQPNALEMYSWHTCKNTHCRAGWAVTLAGPEGKALEKQVGTELAAMMIYDASCPGYKINPARFYDSNEDALADMKRLAEASHDTQR
;
A
#
# COMPACT_ATOMS: atom_id res chain seq x y z
N MET A 1 -9.15 13.05 -1.59
CA MET A 1 -8.62 11.68 -1.43
C MET A 1 -8.24 11.46 0.02
N PRO A 2 -8.47 10.27 0.59
CA PRO A 2 -7.91 9.90 1.88
C PRO A 2 -6.38 9.98 1.83
N ARG A 3 -5.79 10.56 2.88
CA ARG A 3 -4.35 10.80 3.00
C ARG A 3 -3.81 10.09 4.23
N VAL A 4 -2.75 9.32 4.05
CA VAL A 4 -2.09 8.56 5.11
C VAL A 4 -0.66 9.10 5.29
N PRO A 5 -0.35 9.79 6.40
CA PRO A 5 1.02 10.17 6.71
C PRO A 5 1.93 8.94 6.79
N ASP A 6 3.15 9.06 6.27
CA ASP A 6 4.15 7.98 6.25
C ASP A 6 3.65 6.65 5.65
N LEU A 7 2.80 6.73 4.61
CA LEU A 7 2.18 5.56 3.97
C LEU A 7 3.20 4.47 3.63
N HIS A 8 4.36 4.81 3.07
CA HIS A 8 5.40 3.84 2.71
C HIS A 8 5.87 3.01 3.92
N ARG A 9 6.11 3.68 5.04
CA ARG A 9 6.54 3.03 6.28
C ARG A 9 5.42 2.15 6.84
N LEU A 10 4.19 2.68 6.92
CA LEU A 10 3.07 1.94 7.48
C LEU A 10 2.72 0.69 6.66
N VAL A 11 2.71 0.81 5.33
CA VAL A 11 2.48 -0.32 4.43
C VAL A 11 3.57 -1.38 4.60
N TYR A 12 4.85 -0.98 4.69
CA TYR A 12 5.94 -1.92 4.91
C TYR A 12 5.85 -2.62 6.28
N GLU A 13 5.59 -1.88 7.36
CA GLU A 13 5.47 -2.41 8.72
C GLU A 13 4.31 -3.40 8.86
N ALA A 14 3.21 -3.16 8.16
CA ALA A 14 2.07 -4.07 8.10
C ALA A 14 2.39 -5.32 7.26
N ALA A 15 2.94 -5.13 6.07
CA ALA A 15 3.22 -6.22 5.12
C ALA A 15 4.33 -7.16 5.58
N LYS A 16 5.31 -6.69 6.36
CA LYS A 16 6.43 -7.53 6.84
C LYS A 16 6.05 -8.52 7.96
N GLN A 17 4.84 -8.41 8.52
CA GLN A 17 4.40 -9.34 9.56
C GLN A 17 4.18 -10.74 8.96
N PRO A 18 4.38 -11.82 9.74
CA PRO A 18 4.11 -13.17 9.27
C PRO A 18 2.66 -13.31 8.77
N ASN A 19 2.48 -13.88 7.57
CA ASN A 19 1.17 -14.09 6.92
C ASN A 19 0.36 -12.80 6.68
N ALA A 20 1.00 -11.64 6.58
CA ALA A 20 0.32 -10.36 6.36
C ALA A 20 0.34 -9.87 4.90
N LEU A 21 1.21 -10.43 4.05
CA LEU A 21 1.33 -10.08 2.64
C LEU A 21 0.98 -11.26 1.75
N GLU A 22 0.03 -11.06 0.84
CA GLU A 22 -0.29 -11.99 -0.24
C GLU A 22 -0.61 -11.20 -1.51
N MET A 23 0.31 -11.24 -2.48
CA MET A 23 0.25 -10.51 -3.74
C MET A 23 -0.40 -11.31 -4.87
N TYR A 24 -0.40 -12.65 -4.79
CA TYR A 24 -0.93 -13.52 -5.84
C TYR A 24 -2.45 -13.64 -5.81
N SER A 25 -3.06 -13.34 -4.65
CA SER A 25 -4.50 -13.48 -4.47
C SER A 25 -5.13 -12.16 -4.04
N TRP A 26 -5.74 -11.50 -5.02
CA TRP A 26 -6.55 -10.32 -4.76
C TRP A 26 -7.75 -10.72 -3.87
N HIS A 27 -7.90 -10.03 -2.74
CA HIS A 27 -9.05 -10.15 -1.83
C HIS A 27 -9.26 -11.51 -1.14
N THR A 28 -8.26 -12.37 -1.05
CA THR A 28 -8.36 -13.49 -0.10
C THR A 28 -7.82 -13.06 1.26
N CYS A 29 -8.63 -13.32 2.29
CA CYS A 29 -8.35 -13.15 3.73
C CYS A 29 -8.75 -11.82 4.42
N LYS A 30 -9.11 -11.98 5.70
CA LYS A 30 -9.54 -10.91 6.63
C LYS A 30 -8.37 -10.13 7.24
N ASN A 31 -7.17 -10.73 7.31
CA ASN A 31 -5.99 -10.19 8.00
C ASN A 31 -4.72 -10.17 7.12
N THR A 32 -4.82 -10.65 5.88
CA THR A 32 -3.73 -10.72 4.92
C THR A 32 -4.15 -9.86 3.73
N HIS A 33 -3.28 -8.98 3.28
CA HIS A 33 -3.58 -8.08 2.18
C HIS A 33 -2.43 -8.02 1.19
N CYS A 34 -2.75 -7.79 -0.07
CA CYS A 34 -1.77 -7.31 -1.03
C CYS A 34 -1.37 -5.87 -0.69
N ARG A 35 -0.33 -5.35 -1.32
CA ARG A 35 0.13 -3.97 -1.15
C ARG A 35 -0.98 -2.93 -1.33
N ALA A 36 -1.86 -3.13 -2.33
CA ALA A 36 -2.99 -2.24 -2.58
C ALA A 36 -4.01 -2.31 -1.44
N GLY A 37 -4.31 -3.53 -0.96
CA GLY A 37 -5.18 -3.74 0.20
C GLY A 37 -4.64 -3.08 1.47
N TRP A 38 -3.33 -3.13 1.73
CA TRP A 38 -2.74 -2.43 2.87
C TRP A 38 -2.90 -0.91 2.77
N ALA A 39 -2.70 -0.32 1.58
CA ALA A 39 -2.90 1.12 1.39
C ALA A 39 -4.35 1.54 1.69
N VAL A 40 -5.32 0.75 1.22
CA VAL A 40 -6.76 0.97 1.49
C VAL A 40 -7.10 0.79 2.97
N THR A 41 -6.64 -0.30 3.59
CA THR A 41 -6.89 -0.60 5.01
C THR A 41 -6.32 0.49 5.92
N LEU A 42 -5.11 0.99 5.64
CA LEU A 42 -4.47 2.07 6.40
C LEU A 42 -5.14 3.43 6.20
N ALA A 43 -5.80 3.64 5.06
CA ALA A 43 -6.65 4.82 4.82
C ALA A 43 -8.01 4.75 5.55
N GLY A 44 -8.29 3.68 6.30
CA GLY A 44 -9.43 3.58 7.19
C GLY A 44 -10.80 3.56 6.47
N PRO A 45 -11.87 4.04 7.12
CA PRO A 45 -13.22 4.01 6.54
C PRO A 45 -13.33 4.74 5.19
N GLU A 46 -12.58 5.83 5.02
CA GLU A 46 -12.56 6.60 3.77
C GLU A 46 -11.86 5.83 2.65
N GLY A 47 -10.77 5.13 2.94
CA GLY A 47 -10.11 4.22 2.00
C GLY A 47 -11.05 3.13 1.52
N LYS A 48 -11.78 2.48 2.45
CA LYS A 48 -12.75 1.44 2.11
C LYS A 48 -13.95 1.96 1.32
N ALA A 49 -14.41 3.18 1.62
CA ALA A 49 -15.45 3.84 0.84
C ALA A 49 -14.98 4.12 -0.59
N LEU A 50 -13.73 4.58 -0.77
CA LEU A 50 -13.13 4.80 -2.07
C LEU A 50 -12.96 3.49 -2.85
N GLU A 51 -12.44 2.44 -2.22
CA GLU A 51 -12.33 1.10 -2.82
C GLU A 51 -13.67 0.61 -3.36
N LYS A 52 -14.77 0.81 -2.62
CA LYS A 52 -16.11 0.42 -3.08
C LYS A 52 -16.56 1.17 -4.35
N GLN A 53 -16.05 2.38 -4.57
CA GLN A 53 -16.42 3.21 -5.72
C GLN A 53 -15.59 2.91 -6.96
N VAL A 54 -14.28 2.69 -6.80
CA VAL A 54 -13.33 2.64 -7.92
C VAL A 54 -12.54 1.34 -8.04
N GLY A 55 -12.73 0.40 -7.11
CA GLY A 55 -11.92 -0.81 -7.01
C GLY A 55 -10.59 -0.57 -6.27
N THR A 56 -9.97 -1.66 -5.82
CA THR A 56 -8.80 -1.63 -4.92
C THR A 56 -7.55 -1.05 -5.56
N GLU A 57 -7.28 -1.40 -6.82
CA GLU A 57 -6.11 -0.92 -7.55
C GLU A 57 -6.14 0.61 -7.69
N LEU A 58 -7.23 1.15 -8.24
CA LEU A 58 -7.39 2.57 -8.45
C LEU A 58 -7.48 3.34 -7.11
N ALA A 59 -8.16 2.79 -6.11
CA ALA A 59 -8.20 3.38 -4.77
C ALA A 59 -6.79 3.47 -4.16
N ALA A 60 -5.99 2.41 -4.25
CA ALA A 60 -4.62 2.41 -3.77
C ALA A 60 -3.76 3.44 -4.52
N MET A 61 -3.85 3.53 -5.86
CA MET A 61 -3.13 4.54 -6.64
C MET A 61 -3.45 5.96 -6.16
N MET A 62 -4.74 6.26 -5.98
CA MET A 62 -5.22 7.56 -5.50
C MET A 62 -4.74 7.87 -4.08
N ILE A 63 -4.67 6.86 -3.21
CA ILE A 63 -4.11 6.99 -1.85
C ILE A 63 -2.61 7.26 -1.91
N TYR A 64 -1.84 6.54 -2.74
CA TYR A 64 -0.40 6.78 -2.91
C TYR A 64 -0.12 8.19 -3.41
N ASP A 65 -0.84 8.66 -4.44
CA ASP A 65 -0.67 10.00 -5.01
C ASP A 65 -0.99 11.11 -3.98
N ALA A 66 -2.03 10.92 -3.17
CA ALA A 66 -2.39 11.88 -2.12
C ALA A 66 -1.46 11.85 -0.90
N SER A 67 -0.89 10.68 -0.58
CA SER A 67 -0.10 10.44 0.63
C SER A 67 1.39 10.70 0.44
N CYS A 68 1.91 10.51 -0.76
CA CYS A 68 3.33 10.59 -1.08
C CYS A 68 3.60 11.63 -2.18
N PRO A 69 3.71 12.93 -1.82
CA PRO A 69 4.01 13.99 -2.78
C PRO A 69 5.30 13.69 -3.56
N GLY A 70 5.22 13.66 -4.89
CA GLY A 70 6.37 13.38 -5.76
C GLY A 70 6.63 11.90 -6.03
N TYR A 71 5.86 10.98 -5.44
CA TYR A 71 5.91 9.55 -5.75
C TYR A 71 4.65 9.12 -6.50
N LYS A 72 4.82 8.50 -7.67
CA LYS A 72 3.74 7.85 -8.41
C LYS A 72 3.99 6.36 -8.46
N ILE A 73 3.05 5.59 -7.89
CA ILE A 73 3.13 4.14 -7.94
C ILE A 73 2.88 3.64 -9.36
N ASN A 74 3.77 2.76 -9.85
CA ASN A 74 3.53 2.02 -11.08
C ASN A 74 2.51 0.90 -10.77
N PRO A 75 1.35 0.83 -11.47
CA PRO A 75 0.33 -0.19 -11.23
C PRO A 75 0.87 -1.62 -11.31
N ALA A 76 1.90 -1.87 -12.13
CA ALA A 76 2.56 -3.18 -12.22
C ALA A 76 3.08 -3.68 -10.86
N ARG A 77 3.41 -2.77 -9.92
CA ARG A 77 3.89 -3.12 -8.57
C ARG A 77 2.82 -3.77 -7.69
N PHE A 78 1.56 -3.76 -8.11
CA PHE A 78 0.49 -4.50 -7.43
C PHE A 78 0.39 -5.96 -7.87
N TYR A 79 1.15 -6.36 -8.88
CA TYR A 79 1.20 -7.71 -9.44
C TYR A 79 2.56 -8.37 -9.28
N ASP A 80 3.45 -7.75 -8.49
CA ASP A 80 4.76 -8.31 -8.13
C ASP A 80 4.61 -9.57 -7.27
N SER A 81 5.69 -10.35 -7.18
CA SER A 81 5.80 -11.41 -6.18
C SER A 81 5.76 -10.84 -4.75
N ASN A 82 5.49 -11.69 -3.76
CA ASN A 82 5.54 -11.29 -2.35
C ASN A 82 6.93 -10.73 -1.98
N GLU A 83 7.99 -11.37 -2.47
CA GLU A 83 9.38 -11.00 -2.24
C GLU A 83 9.72 -9.64 -2.86
N ASP A 84 9.38 -9.44 -4.14
CA ASP A 84 9.67 -8.20 -4.87
C ASP A 84 8.87 -7.02 -4.32
N ALA A 85 7.59 -7.25 -4.00
CA ALA A 85 6.73 -6.25 -3.38
C ALA A 85 7.30 -5.83 -2.03
N LEU A 86 7.71 -6.79 -1.19
CA LEU A 86 8.27 -6.50 0.13
C LEU A 86 9.59 -5.74 0.04
N ALA A 87 10.47 -6.12 -0.90
CA ALA A 87 11.72 -5.42 -1.16
C ALA A 87 11.49 -3.96 -1.59
N ASP A 88 10.51 -3.71 -2.48
CA ASP A 88 10.15 -2.35 -2.88
C ASP A 88 9.59 -1.51 -1.74
N MET A 89 8.67 -2.09 -0.97
CA MET A 89 8.06 -1.43 0.18
C MET A 89 9.12 -1.04 1.22
N LYS A 90 10.10 -1.93 1.48
CA LYS A 90 11.25 -1.64 2.34
C LYS A 90 12.06 -0.46 1.81
N ARG A 91 12.47 -0.51 0.54
CA ARG A 91 13.25 0.56 -0.10
C ARG A 91 12.56 1.92 -0.01
N LEU A 92 11.25 1.96 -0.23
CA LEU A 92 10.46 3.19 -0.15
C LEU A 92 10.28 3.68 1.29
N ALA A 93 10.09 2.78 2.24
CA ALA A 93 10.02 3.12 3.67
C ALA A 93 11.32 3.76 4.15
N GLU A 94 12.47 3.20 3.76
CA GLU A 94 13.80 3.73 4.09
C GLU A 94 14.07 5.08 3.42
N ALA A 95 13.75 5.22 2.13
CA ALA A 95 13.94 6.49 1.40
C ALA A 95 13.06 7.63 1.95
N SER A 96 11.85 7.30 2.41
CA SER A 96 10.91 8.28 2.99
C SER A 96 11.39 8.77 4.36
N HIS A 97 12.08 7.92 5.13
CA HIS A 97 12.65 8.29 6.43
C HIS A 97 13.79 9.31 6.30
N ASP A 98 14.54 9.27 5.20
CA ASP A 98 15.69 10.17 5.00
C ASP A 98 15.30 11.58 4.55
N THR A 99 14.08 11.74 4.01
CA THR A 99 13.57 13.05 3.56
C THR A 99 12.98 13.90 4.73
N GLN A 100 12.88 13.33 5.93
CA GLN A 100 12.37 13.99 7.14
C GLN A 100 13.48 14.46 8.10
N ARG A 101 14.76 14.38 7.71
CA ARG A 101 15.90 14.95 8.48
C ARG A 101 16.30 16.34 8.02
#